data_AF-A0A060CJ11-F1
#
_entry.id   AF-A0A060CJ11-F1
#
_cell.length_a   1.000
_cell.length_b   1.000
_cell.length_c   1.000
_cell.angle_alpha   90.00
_cell.angle_beta   90.00
_cell.angle_gamma   90.00
#
_symmetry.space_group_name_H-M   'P 1'
#
loop_
_entity.id
_entity.type
_entity.pdbx_description
1 polymer ?
#
loop_
_entity_poly.entity_id
_entity_poly.type
_entity_poly.pdbx_seq_one_letter_code
_entity_poly.pdbx_strand_id
1 'polypeptide(L)'
;SQVAGPVSMLLIGTHHGPDYTEMGWDIDPEGFYKQINFVGDRYGKPMMITENGIATADDKKRIRYIDEHLAAMHRAMDEGQDVRGYFHWSLADNYEWHYGYTATFGLSHMDPKTLDRVLKPSALYYRNVIRGSRGKAN
;
A
#
# COMPACT_ATOMS: atom_id res chain seq x y z
N SER A 1 6.13 2.76 12.78
CA SER A 1 5.42 1.77 13.63
C SER A 1 4.47 2.51 14.56
N GLN A 2 3.20 2.65 14.18
CA GLN A 2 2.18 3.10 15.14
C GLN A 2 1.88 1.92 16.07
N VAL A 3 2.03 2.12 17.38
CA VAL A 3 1.84 1.06 18.38
C VAL A 3 0.35 0.70 18.41
N ALA A 4 0.01 -0.54 18.05
CA ALA A 4 -1.35 -1.04 18.17
C ALA A 4 -1.74 -1.14 19.66
N GLY A 5 -2.79 -0.43 20.06
CA GLY A 5 -3.31 -0.48 21.44
C GLY A 5 -4.58 0.36 21.62
N PRO A 6 -5.29 0.21 22.75
CA PRO A 6 -6.54 0.95 23.00
C PRO A 6 -6.34 2.48 23.01
N VAL A 7 -5.13 2.94 23.31
CA VAL A 7 -4.75 4.36 23.27
C VAL A 7 -4.55 4.87 21.84
N SER A 8 -4.03 4.05 20.91
CA SER A 8 -3.94 4.47 19.50
C SER A 8 -5.31 4.70 18.91
N MET A 9 -6.31 3.90 19.31
CA MET A 9 -7.72 4.03 18.93
C MET A 9 -8.36 5.37 19.37
N LEU A 10 -7.95 5.90 20.52
CA LEU A 10 -8.41 7.20 21.05
C LEU A 10 -7.63 8.40 20.49
N LEU A 11 -6.43 8.16 19.96
CA LEU A 11 -5.50 9.18 19.48
C LEU A 11 -5.48 9.32 17.96
N ILE A 12 -6.35 8.63 17.21
CA ILE A 12 -6.48 8.85 15.76
C ILE A 12 -7.16 10.20 15.55
N GLY A 13 -6.37 11.28 15.65
CA GLY A 13 -6.74 12.53 15.02
C GLY A 13 -6.96 12.25 13.55
N THR A 14 -8.16 12.56 13.06
CA THR A 14 -8.49 12.41 11.64
C THR A 14 -7.79 13.52 10.88
N HIS A 15 -6.51 13.30 10.58
CA HIS A 15 -5.76 14.16 9.70
C HIS A 15 -6.33 14.00 8.30
N HIS A 16 -6.68 15.12 7.67
CA HIS A 16 -7.23 15.16 6.33
C HIS A 16 -6.33 16.01 5.44
N GLY A 17 -6.15 15.58 4.19
CA GLY A 17 -5.34 16.30 3.23
C GLY A 17 -4.74 15.41 2.16
N PRO A 18 -3.97 16.01 1.24
CA PRO A 18 -3.29 15.27 0.18
C PRO A 18 -2.33 14.20 0.73
N ASP A 19 -1.79 14.41 1.93
CA ASP A 19 -0.75 13.58 2.54
C ASP A 19 -1.28 12.51 3.51
N TYR A 20 -2.60 12.40 3.66
CA TYR A 20 -3.24 11.47 4.61
C TYR A 20 -4.21 10.49 3.93
N THR A 21 -4.26 9.24 4.38
CA THR A 21 -5.30 8.29 3.94
C THR A 21 -6.67 8.66 4.50
N GLU A 22 -7.75 8.02 4.03
CA GLU A 22 -9.08 8.20 4.62
C GLU A 22 -9.16 7.77 6.09
N MET A 23 -8.20 6.97 6.55
CA MET A 23 -8.06 6.56 7.95
C MET A 23 -7.16 7.50 8.76
N GLY A 24 -6.70 8.61 8.17
CA GLY A 24 -5.85 9.59 8.83
C GLY A 24 -4.39 9.15 8.98
N TRP A 25 -3.95 8.13 8.22
CA TRP A 25 -2.56 7.66 8.24
C TRP A 25 -1.70 8.51 7.30
N ASP A 26 -0.48 8.83 7.70
CA ASP A 26 0.49 9.50 6.84
C ASP A 26 0.80 8.66 5.59
N ILE A 27 0.87 9.33 4.44
CA ILE A 27 1.39 8.77 3.20
C ILE A 27 2.88 9.08 3.16
N ASP A 28 3.69 8.11 3.58
CA ASP A 28 5.13 8.30 3.79
C ASP A 28 5.97 7.23 3.06
N PRO A 29 6.23 7.40 1.76
CA PRO A 29 7.11 6.50 1.01
C PRO A 29 8.55 6.50 1.54
N GLU A 30 9.01 7.59 2.16
CA GLU A 30 10.34 7.68 2.76
C GLU A 30 10.44 6.83 4.04
N GLY A 31 9.41 6.86 4.89
CA GLY A 31 9.27 5.97 6.03
C GLY A 31 9.24 4.49 5.62
N PHE A 32 8.58 4.16 4.50
CA PHE A 32 8.59 2.82 3.93
C PHE A 32 10.01 2.38 3.51
N TYR A 33 10.73 3.23 2.78
CA TYR A 33 12.14 3.00 2.42
C TYR A 33 13.04 2.80 3.65
N LYS A 34 12.91 3.65 4.68
CA LYS A 34 13.68 3.53 5.93
C LYS A 34 13.38 2.22 6.65
N GLN A 35 12.12 1.78 6.64
CA GLN A 35 11.72 0.53 7.27
C GLN A 35 12.33 -0.70 6.56
N ILE A 36 12.39 -0.69 5.23
CA ILE A 36 13.04 -1.77 4.45
C ILE A 36 14.51 -1.87 4.83
N ASN A 37 15.24 -0.74 4.81
CA ASN A 37 16.65 -0.71 5.19
C ASN A 37 16.85 -1.16 6.65
N PHE A 38 16.06 -0.64 7.59
CA PHE A 38 16.16 -1.04 8.99
C PHE A 38 15.99 -2.55 9.19
N VAL A 39 14.99 -3.16 8.56
CA VAL A 39 14.76 -4.61 8.66
C VAL A 39 15.90 -5.39 7.98
N GLY A 40 16.33 -4.94 6.81
CA GLY A 40 17.37 -5.59 6.04
C GLY A 40 18.72 -5.56 6.74
N ASP A 41 19.15 -4.40 7.24
CA ASP A 41 20.39 -4.23 7.99
C ASP A 41 20.37 -5.02 9.31
N ARG A 42 19.21 -5.07 9.97
CA ARG A 42 19.07 -5.75 11.27
C ARG A 42 19.14 -7.26 11.15
N TYR A 43 18.56 -7.84 10.11
CA TYR A 43 18.36 -9.30 10.02
C TYR A 43 19.18 -9.97 8.91
N GLY A 44 19.53 -9.25 7.84
CA GLY A 44 20.31 -9.77 6.72
C GLY A 44 19.65 -10.97 6.04
N LYS A 45 18.31 -10.99 5.96
CA LYS A 45 17.53 -12.07 5.34
C LYS A 45 16.76 -11.55 4.13
N PRO A 46 16.54 -12.38 3.10
CA PRO A 46 15.59 -12.06 2.04
C PRO A 46 14.22 -11.76 2.63
N MET A 47 13.55 -10.73 2.13
CA MET A 47 12.24 -10.31 2.63
C MET A 47 11.22 -10.13 1.51
N MET A 48 9.95 -10.09 1.90
CA MET A 48 8.84 -9.72 1.02
C MET A 48 8.00 -8.66 1.71
N ILE A 49 7.50 -7.71 0.94
CA ILE A 49 6.49 -6.76 1.41
C ILE A 49 5.15 -7.46 1.34
N THR A 50 4.65 -7.94 2.47
CA THR A 50 3.40 -8.70 2.55
C THR A 50 2.17 -7.83 2.39
N GLU A 51 2.24 -6.57 2.83
CA GLU A 51 1.15 -5.61 2.70
C GLU A 51 1.70 -4.19 2.55
N ASN A 52 1.16 -3.46 1.58
CA ASN A 52 1.32 -2.01 1.45
C ASN A 52 0.13 -1.47 0.63
N GLY A 53 -0.53 -0.43 1.11
CA GLY A 53 -1.82 -0.01 0.56
C GLY A 53 -2.38 1.26 1.18
N ILE A 54 -3.44 1.77 0.56
CA ILE A 54 -4.09 3.03 0.95
C ILE A 54 -5.61 2.93 0.91
N ALA A 55 -6.26 3.31 2.01
CA ALA A 55 -7.69 3.60 2.05
C ALA A 55 -7.97 4.96 1.39
N THR A 56 -8.63 4.96 0.23
CA THR A 56 -9.02 6.20 -0.47
C THR A 56 -10.08 5.99 -1.56
N ALA A 57 -11.09 6.86 -1.63
CA ALA A 57 -12.00 6.93 -2.77
C ALA A 57 -11.36 7.57 -4.02
N ASP A 58 -10.29 8.36 -3.86
CA ASP A 58 -9.56 8.98 -4.97
C ASP A 58 -8.52 8.02 -5.55
N ASP A 59 -8.87 7.42 -6.69
CA ASP A 59 -8.00 6.44 -7.32
C ASP A 59 -6.74 7.04 -7.96
N LYS A 60 -6.71 8.36 -8.25
CA LYS A 60 -5.46 9.04 -8.65
C LYS A 60 -4.48 9.07 -7.49
N LYS A 61 -4.99 9.28 -6.27
CA LYS A 61 -4.20 9.22 -5.04
C LYS A 61 -3.66 7.82 -4.79
N ARG A 62 -4.45 6.77 -5.05
CA ARG A 62 -3.99 5.37 -5.00
C ARG A 62 -2.88 5.09 -6.02
N ILE A 63 -3.02 5.56 -7.25
CA ILE A 63 -1.96 5.43 -8.27
C ILE A 63 -0.67 6.08 -7.80
N ARG A 64 -0.73 7.33 -7.32
CA ARG A 64 0.43 8.04 -6.78
C ARG A 64 1.07 7.28 -5.61
N TYR A 65 0.26 6.79 -4.67
CA TYR A 65 0.74 5.99 -3.55
C TYR A 65 1.52 4.76 -4.03
N ILE A 66 0.95 3.98 -4.96
CA ILE A 66 1.59 2.79 -5.52
C ILE A 66 2.92 3.15 -6.19
N ASP A 67 2.93 4.21 -7.02
CA ASP A 67 4.12 4.64 -7.74
C ASP A 67 5.25 5.04 -6.79
N GLU A 68 4.96 5.90 -5.83
CA GLU A 68 5.95 6.42 -4.87
C GLU A 68 6.49 5.32 -3.95
N HIS A 69 5.63 4.40 -3.46
CA HIS A 69 6.07 3.31 -2.58
C HIS A 69 6.88 2.25 -3.32
N LEU A 70 6.53 1.94 -4.58
CA LEU A 70 7.34 1.05 -5.41
C LEU A 70 8.69 1.69 -5.75
N ALA A 71 8.73 2.98 -6.06
CA ALA A 71 9.99 3.70 -6.28
C ALA A 71 10.89 3.69 -5.03
N ALA A 72 10.30 3.90 -3.84
CA ALA A 72 10.99 3.80 -2.56
C ALA A 72 11.55 2.39 -2.30
N MET A 73 10.78 1.34 -2.57
CA MET A 73 11.26 -0.05 -2.49
C MET A 73 12.40 -0.32 -3.48
N HIS A 74 12.26 0.10 -4.73
CA HIS A 74 13.29 -0.06 -5.74
C HIS A 74 14.60 0.63 -5.34
N ARG A 75 14.53 1.84 -4.77
CA ARG A 75 15.71 2.52 -4.25
C ARG A 75 16.42 1.71 -3.16
N ALA A 76 15.69 1.11 -2.22
CA ALA A 76 16.29 0.22 -1.21
C ALA A 76 16.92 -1.03 -1.84
N MET A 77 16.31 -1.60 -2.88
CA MET A 77 16.87 -2.73 -3.62
C MET A 77 18.15 -2.36 -4.36
N ASP A 78 18.20 -1.18 -5.00
CA ASP A 78 19.38 -0.65 -5.68
C ASP A 78 20.55 -0.42 -4.71
N GLU A 79 20.26 -0.17 -3.43
CA GLU A 79 21.23 -0.04 -2.34
C GLU A 79 21.61 -1.40 -1.68
N GLY A 80 21.09 -2.51 -2.20
CA GLY A 80 21.49 -3.86 -1.81
C GLY A 80 20.52 -4.62 -0.91
N GLN A 81 19.35 -4.05 -0.58
CA GLN A 81 18.35 -4.75 0.22
C GLN A 81 17.67 -5.87 -0.57
N ASP A 82 17.60 -7.05 0.02
CA ASP A 82 17.15 -8.27 -0.64
C ASP A 82 15.62 -8.46 -0.59
N VAL A 83 14.88 -7.64 -1.37
CA VAL A 83 13.41 -7.70 -1.45
C VAL A 83 12.96 -8.56 -2.64
N ARG A 84 12.23 -9.64 -2.34
CA ARG A 84 11.85 -10.70 -3.31
C ARG A 84 10.43 -10.59 -3.84
N GLY A 85 9.60 -9.74 -3.25
CA GLY A 85 8.20 -9.65 -3.63
C GLY A 85 7.48 -8.49 -2.96
N TYR A 86 6.41 -8.04 -3.62
CA TYR A 86 5.53 -6.99 -3.14
C TYR A 86 4.08 -7.42 -3.36
N PHE A 87 3.31 -7.38 -2.28
CA PHE A 87 1.89 -7.70 -2.26
C PHE A 87 1.11 -6.45 -1.83
N HIS A 88 0.34 -5.91 -2.78
CA HIS A 88 -0.51 -4.76 -2.51
C HIS A 88 -1.68 -5.14 -1.61
N TRP A 89 -1.96 -4.30 -0.61
CA TRP A 89 -3.20 -4.38 0.16
C TRP A 89 -4.22 -3.38 -0.43
N SER A 90 -5.18 -3.83 -1.22
CA SER A 90 -5.56 -5.23 -1.49
C SER A 90 -6.03 -5.41 -2.94
N LEU A 91 -6.27 -6.66 -3.36
CA LEU A 91 -6.85 -6.92 -4.68
C LEU A 91 -8.25 -6.28 -4.81
N ALA A 92 -9.01 -6.27 -3.72
CA ALA A 92 -10.41 -5.88 -3.75
C ALA A 92 -10.86 -5.37 -2.39
N ASP A 93 -11.79 -4.40 -2.39
CA ASP A 93 -12.32 -3.83 -1.16
C ASP A 93 -12.83 -4.94 -0.23
N ASN A 94 -12.52 -4.81 1.05
CA ASN A 94 -12.80 -5.76 2.11
C ASN A 94 -13.37 -5.03 3.33
N TYR A 95 -13.84 -5.80 4.31
CA TYR A 95 -14.28 -5.29 5.59
C TYR A 95 -13.06 -4.89 6.43
N GLU A 96 -12.96 -3.62 6.81
CA GLU A 96 -11.82 -3.06 7.56
C GLU A 96 -12.17 -2.88 9.04
N TRP A 97 -12.37 -4.01 9.74
CA TRP A 97 -12.51 -4.07 11.20
C TRP A 97 -13.51 -3.04 11.77
N HIS A 98 -13.02 -2.07 12.54
CA HIS A 98 -13.82 -1.03 13.18
C HIS A 98 -14.37 0.01 12.19
N TYR A 99 -13.78 0.14 11.00
CA TYR A 99 -14.20 1.04 9.94
C TYR A 99 -15.23 0.41 8.99
N GLY A 100 -15.48 -0.89 9.11
CA GLY A 100 -16.40 -1.63 8.26
C GLY A 100 -16.02 -1.49 6.79
N TYR A 101 -17.00 -1.21 5.91
CA TYR A 101 -16.77 -1.07 4.47
C TYR A 101 -16.45 0.36 4.01
N THR A 102 -16.22 1.29 4.94
CA THR A 102 -15.97 2.70 4.57
C THR A 102 -14.52 2.94 4.13
N ALA A 103 -13.57 2.18 4.65
CA ALA A 103 -12.17 2.24 4.24
C ALA A 103 -11.94 1.37 3.00
N THR A 104 -11.71 2.01 1.86
CA THR A 104 -11.59 1.31 0.56
C THR A 104 -10.13 1.17 0.14
N PHE A 105 -9.56 -0.04 0.31
CA PHE A 105 -8.18 -0.34 -0.04
C PHE A 105 -7.99 -0.94 -1.43
N GLY A 106 -9.00 -1.64 -1.91
CA GLY A 106 -8.86 -2.55 -3.03
C GLY A 106 -8.54 -1.86 -4.34
N LEU A 107 -7.82 -2.57 -5.21
CA LEU A 107 -7.71 -2.27 -6.64
C LEU A 107 -9.04 -2.50 -7.38
N SER A 108 -10.01 -3.15 -6.74
CA SER A 108 -11.37 -3.32 -7.25
C SER A 108 -12.40 -3.09 -6.14
N HIS A 109 -13.61 -2.69 -6.53
CA HIS A 109 -14.76 -2.66 -5.62
C HIS A 109 -15.75 -3.75 -6.01
N MET A 110 -16.68 -4.08 -5.12
CA MET A 110 -17.79 -5.01 -5.42
C MET A 110 -19.02 -4.20 -5.86
N ASP A 111 -19.62 -4.54 -6.99
CA ASP A 111 -20.92 -4.02 -7.38
C ASP A 111 -21.98 -4.57 -6.40
N PRO A 112 -22.74 -3.71 -5.69
CA PRO A 112 -23.68 -4.19 -4.67
C PRO A 112 -24.92 -4.89 -5.24
N LYS A 113 -25.19 -4.76 -6.55
CA LYS A 113 -26.31 -5.39 -7.23
C LYS A 113 -25.90 -6.70 -7.89
N THR A 114 -24.75 -6.73 -8.57
CA THR A 114 -24.32 -7.92 -9.33
C THR A 114 -23.31 -8.78 -8.58
N LEU A 115 -22.68 -8.25 -7.52
CA LEU A 115 -21.57 -8.86 -6.78
C LEU A 115 -20.28 -9.00 -7.61
N ASP A 116 -20.23 -8.40 -8.79
CA ASP A 116 -19.03 -8.42 -9.63
C ASP A 116 -17.91 -7.57 -9.03
N ARG A 117 -16.66 -7.98 -9.27
CA ARG A 117 -15.49 -7.17 -8.96
C ARG A 117 -15.24 -6.18 -10.11
N VAL A 118 -15.46 -4.90 -9.85
CA VAL A 118 -15.24 -3.82 -10.81
C VAL A 118 -13.87 -3.20 -10.55
N LEU A 119 -12.99 -3.31 -11.55
CA LEU A 119 -11.61 -2.78 -11.47
C LEU A 119 -11.61 -1.26 -11.36
N LYS A 120 -10.79 -0.73 -10.44
CA LYS A 120 -10.47 0.69 -10.38
C LYS A 120 -9.34 1.02 -11.36
N PRO A 121 -9.18 2.28 -11.83
CA PRO A 121 -8.06 2.67 -12.71
C PRO A 121 -6.67 2.21 -12.21
N SER A 122 -6.46 2.18 -10.90
CA SER A 122 -5.27 1.72 -10.19
C SER A 122 -4.99 0.24 -10.43
N ALA A 123 -6.00 -0.61 -10.62
CA ALA A 123 -5.79 -1.99 -11.05
C ALA A 123 -5.14 -2.06 -12.43
N LEU A 124 -5.58 -1.21 -13.36
CA LEU A 124 -5.04 -1.16 -14.72
C LEU A 124 -3.62 -0.59 -14.72
N TYR A 125 -3.38 0.42 -13.88
CA TYR A 125 -2.04 0.94 -13.61
C TYR A 125 -1.12 -0.16 -13.06
N TYR A 126 -1.52 -0.81 -11.97
CA TYR A 126 -0.74 -1.86 -11.32
C TYR A 126 -0.47 -3.06 -12.24
N ARG A 127 -1.45 -3.44 -13.08
CA ARG A 127 -1.25 -4.43 -14.16
C ARG A 127 -0.13 -4.02 -15.11
N ASN A 128 -0.08 -2.75 -15.52
CA ASN A 128 0.94 -2.25 -16.42
C ASN A 128 2.32 -2.22 -15.74
N VAL A 129 2.39 -1.85 -14.47
CA VAL A 129 3.61 -1.94 -13.65
C VAL A 129 4.14 -3.38 -13.64
N ILE A 130 3.29 -4.36 -13.27
CA ILE A 130 3.67 -5.79 -13.27
C ILE A 130 4.20 -6.26 -14.63
N ARG A 131 3.53 -5.86 -15.72
CA ARG A 131 3.97 -6.20 -17.09
C ARG A 131 5.31 -5.56 -17.43
N GLY A 132 5.53 -4.29 -17.04
CA GLY A 132 6.78 -3.58 -17.24
C GLY A 132 7.96 -4.20 -16.48
N SER A 133 7.72 -4.71 -15.27
CA SER A 133 8.76 -5.34 -14.44
C SER A 133 9.21 -6.70 -14.98
N ARG A 134 8.31 -7.46 -15.64
CA ARG A 134 8.67 -8.77 -16.25
C ARG A 134 9.68 -8.65 -17.40
N GLY A 135 9.76 -7.50 -18.06
CA GLY A 135 10.72 -7.25 -19.15
C GLY A 135 12.12 -6.83 -18.68
N LYS A 136 12.32 -6.64 -17.37
CA LYS A 136 13.59 -6.21 -16.77
C LYS A 136 14.32 -7.30 -15.97
N ALA A 137 13.76 -8.51 -15.91
CA ALA A 137 14.44 -9.67 -15.35
C ALA A 137 15.50 -10.16 -16.34
N ASN A 138 16.70 -9.57 -16.25
CA ASN A 138 17.93 -10.09 -16.87
C ASN A 138 18.74 -10.81 -15.80
#